data_AF-A0AAN8ZEW1-F1
#
_entry.id   AF-A0AAN8ZEW1-F1
#
_cell.length_a   1.000
_cell.length_b   1.000
_cell.length_c   1.000
_cell.angle_alpha   90.00
_cell.angle_beta   90.00
_cell.angle_gamma   90.00
#
_symmetry.space_group_name_H-M   'P 1'
#
loop_
_entity.id
_entity.type
_entity.pdbx_description
1 polymer ?
#
loop_
_entity_poly.entity_id
_entity_poly.type
_entity_poly.pdbx_seq_one_letter_code
_entity_poly.pdbx_strand_id
1 'polypeptide(L)'
;MSGDSYLERPLFGGAISSTFPLRFQDVSDIRQVPNHQEVFVDPARDESLIFELLDFKNDVGDHGSASWFLQDLAVEQNAEGSLIIEQSGVIEVPGLCYRNVPAIVTTAVGQMVLGIFCLSLWSYVSMSSCLLSFDYSIASFAYAGLRGGAISKGRQGREAQNIVRVYLANLRLKEVRTDVLITAYEPILINPLSESAGTVGAGLAVPAEQSGCITMGEVLKLAVSSFKVNEWSLFGAA
;
A
#
# COMPACT_ATOMS: atom_id res chain seq x y z
N MET A 1 22.62 15.56 -3.89
CA MET A 1 21.35 15.45 -4.63
C MET A 1 21.27 14.02 -5.12
N SER A 2 20.74 13.09 -4.30
CA SER A 2 20.38 11.75 -4.78
C SER A 2 19.32 11.94 -5.87
N GLY A 3 19.31 11.25 -7.01
CA GLY A 3 19.83 9.92 -7.32
C GLY A 3 18.70 9.05 -7.90
N ASP A 4 17.45 9.39 -7.58
CA ASP A 4 16.26 8.71 -8.12
C ASP A 4 15.63 9.55 -9.23
N SER A 5 15.55 8.98 -10.42
CA SER A 5 14.69 9.48 -11.50
C SER A 5 13.23 9.14 -11.17
N TYR A 6 12.37 10.15 -11.23
CA TYR A 6 10.93 10.02 -11.03
C TYR A 6 10.22 9.92 -12.38
N LEU A 7 9.11 9.18 -12.41
CA LEU A 7 8.25 9.08 -13.59
C LEU A 7 6.80 9.29 -13.18
N GLU A 8 6.09 10.16 -13.90
CA GLU A 8 4.63 10.22 -13.83
C GLU A 8 4.07 8.98 -14.51
N ARG A 9 3.34 8.17 -13.76
CA ARG A 9 2.75 6.92 -14.25
C ARG A 9 1.24 7.05 -14.35
N PRO A 10 0.63 6.56 -15.45
CA PRO A 10 -0.81 6.38 -15.52
C PRO A 10 -1.22 5.25 -14.57
N LEU A 11 -2.31 5.46 -13.85
CA LEU A 11 -2.97 4.50 -12.96
C LEU A 11 -4.41 4.31 -13.45
N PHE A 12 -4.98 3.13 -13.25
CA PHE A 12 -6.37 2.81 -13.61
C PHE A 12 -6.69 3.12 -15.07
N GLY A 13 -5.85 2.61 -15.98
CA GLY A 13 -5.99 2.87 -17.42
C GLY A 13 -5.72 4.32 -17.84
N GLY A 14 -5.06 5.12 -16.98
CA GLY A 14 -4.73 6.53 -17.25
C GLY A 14 -5.73 7.54 -16.70
N ALA A 15 -6.83 7.07 -16.11
CA ALA A 15 -7.83 7.93 -15.46
C ALA A 15 -7.24 8.71 -14.28
N ILE A 16 -6.19 8.17 -13.65
CA ILE A 16 -5.41 8.81 -12.60
C ILE A 16 -3.95 8.85 -13.04
N SER A 17 -3.19 9.84 -12.56
CA SER A 17 -1.74 9.85 -12.69
C SER A 17 -1.07 10.24 -11.38
N SER A 18 0.06 9.62 -11.08
CA SER A 18 0.88 9.91 -9.90
C SER A 18 2.37 9.73 -10.23
N THR A 19 3.25 10.47 -9.56
CA THR A 19 4.70 10.45 -9.77
C THR A 19 5.40 9.77 -8.60
N PHE A 20 6.26 8.80 -8.89
CA PHE A 20 7.10 8.11 -7.92
C PHE A 20 8.36 7.53 -8.58
N PRO A 21 9.37 7.06 -7.81
CA PRO A 21 10.64 6.59 -8.36
C PRO A 21 10.54 5.44 -9.38
N LEU A 22 11.43 5.43 -10.36
CA LEU A 22 11.48 4.38 -11.39
C LEU A 22 11.76 2.96 -10.85
N ARG A 23 12.38 2.85 -9.67
CA ARG A 23 12.72 1.56 -9.06
C ARG A 23 11.51 0.67 -8.75
N PHE A 24 10.33 1.29 -8.60
CA PHE A 24 9.06 0.60 -8.41
C PHE A 24 8.63 -0.09 -9.71
N GLN A 25 8.46 -1.40 -9.67
CA GLN A 25 7.99 -2.21 -10.78
C GLN A 25 6.50 -2.49 -10.61
N ASP A 26 5.77 -2.47 -11.72
CA ASP A 26 4.34 -2.78 -11.73
C ASP A 26 4.14 -4.29 -11.57
N VAL A 27 3.30 -4.69 -10.63
CA VAL A 27 3.02 -6.10 -10.36
C VAL A 27 2.02 -6.69 -11.36
N SER A 28 1.23 -5.86 -12.04
CA SER A 28 0.26 -6.29 -13.05
C SER A 28 0.92 -6.99 -14.25
N ASP A 29 2.18 -6.68 -14.53
CA ASP A 29 3.01 -7.35 -15.55
C ASP A 29 3.21 -8.85 -15.27
N ILE A 30 3.09 -9.26 -14.00
CA ILE A 30 3.45 -10.61 -13.54
C ILE A 30 2.21 -11.38 -13.06
N ARG A 31 1.21 -10.68 -12.51
CA ARG A 31 -0.04 -11.29 -12.01
C ARG A 31 -1.23 -10.37 -12.18
N GLN A 32 -2.43 -10.93 -12.20
CA GLN A 32 -3.64 -10.13 -12.15
C GLN A 32 -3.74 -9.38 -10.81
N VAL A 33 -3.97 -8.08 -10.90
CA VAL A 33 -4.31 -7.19 -9.78
C VAL A 33 -5.78 -6.81 -9.96
N PRO A 34 -6.59 -6.77 -8.88
CA PRO A 34 -7.97 -6.29 -8.98
C PRO A 34 -8.05 -4.90 -9.61
N ASN A 35 -9.06 -4.63 -10.42
CA ASN A 35 -9.17 -3.37 -11.19
C ASN A 35 -9.26 -2.09 -10.32
N HIS A 36 -9.57 -2.22 -9.03
CA HIS A 36 -9.62 -1.12 -8.07
C HIS A 36 -8.30 -0.95 -7.30
N GLN A 37 -7.26 -1.72 -7.64
CA GLN A 37 -5.93 -1.65 -7.04
C GLN A 37 -4.85 -1.50 -8.11
N GLU A 38 -3.77 -0.80 -7.77
CA GLU A 38 -2.52 -0.73 -8.52
C GLU A 38 -1.37 -0.99 -7.54
N VAL A 39 -0.54 -2.00 -7.81
CA VAL A 39 0.47 -2.48 -6.88
C VAL A 39 1.85 -2.35 -7.50
N PHE A 40 2.74 -1.65 -6.82
CA PHE A 40 4.12 -1.47 -7.23
C PHE A 40 5.09 -1.95 -6.16
N VAL A 41 6.22 -2.53 -6.56
CA VAL A 41 7.23 -3.08 -5.64
C VAL A 41 8.65 -2.68 -6.04
N ASP A 42 9.51 -2.43 -5.05
CA ASP A 42 10.95 -2.34 -5.24
C ASP A 42 11.61 -3.66 -4.78
N PRO A 43 11.96 -4.56 -5.73
CA PRO A 43 12.51 -5.86 -5.37
C PRO A 43 13.88 -5.81 -4.73
N ALA A 44 14.63 -4.70 -4.85
CA ALA A 44 15.94 -4.57 -4.22
C ALA A 44 15.83 -4.31 -2.71
N ARG A 45 14.67 -3.81 -2.24
CA ARG A 45 14.49 -3.32 -0.87
C ARG A 45 13.26 -3.92 -0.16
N ASP A 46 12.46 -4.73 -0.86
CA ASP A 46 11.19 -5.27 -0.39
C ASP A 46 10.21 -4.16 0.05
N GLU A 47 10.34 -2.97 -0.56
CA GLU A 47 9.41 -1.84 -0.39
C GLU A 47 8.24 -2.00 -1.36
N SER A 48 7.05 -1.56 -0.95
CA SER A 48 5.88 -1.57 -1.84
C SER A 48 5.08 -0.27 -1.74
N LEU A 49 4.41 0.06 -2.83
CA LEU A 49 3.53 1.21 -2.98
C LEU A 49 2.24 0.73 -3.65
N ILE A 50 1.11 0.93 -2.97
CA ILE A 50 -0.20 0.44 -3.40
C ILE A 50 -1.17 1.60 -3.47
N PHE A 51 -1.91 1.69 -4.56
CA PHE A 51 -3.03 2.60 -4.73
C PHE A 51 -4.31 1.78 -4.76
N GLU A 52 -5.32 2.22 -4.02
CA GLU A 52 -6.59 1.51 -3.93
C GLU A 52 -7.76 2.48 -3.92
N LEU A 53 -8.80 2.13 -4.69
CA LEU A 53 -10.07 2.85 -4.72
C LEU A 53 -11.07 2.15 -3.81
N LEU A 54 -11.53 2.85 -2.79
CA LEU A 54 -12.51 2.37 -1.81
C LEU A 54 -13.78 3.19 -1.84
N ASP A 55 -14.89 2.57 -1.47
CA ASP A 55 -16.13 3.30 -1.19
C ASP A 55 -15.94 4.25 0.00
N PHE A 56 -16.49 5.45 -0.11
CA PHE A 56 -16.36 6.46 0.93
C PHE A 56 -16.96 6.02 2.27
N LYS A 57 -16.13 6.04 3.31
CA LYS A 57 -16.51 5.67 4.67
C LYS A 57 -17.24 6.81 5.39
N ASN A 58 -18.57 6.78 5.35
CA ASN A 58 -19.42 7.84 5.92
C ASN A 58 -19.39 7.90 7.46
N ASP A 59 -19.01 6.79 8.10
CA ASP A 59 -18.88 6.61 9.54
C ASP A 59 -17.52 7.08 10.09
N VAL A 60 -16.56 7.34 9.21
CA VAL A 60 -15.23 7.81 9.57
C VAL A 60 -15.13 9.31 9.29
N GLY A 61 -14.83 10.09 10.34
CA GLY A 61 -14.60 11.53 10.21
C GLY A 61 -13.34 11.83 9.39
N ASP A 62 -13.25 13.01 8.79
CA ASP A 62 -12.09 13.39 7.97
C ASP A 62 -10.79 13.36 8.78
N HIS A 63 -10.84 13.95 9.97
CA HIS A 63 -9.72 13.95 10.90
C HIS A 63 -9.47 12.54 11.44
N GLY A 64 -8.27 12.03 11.18
CA GLY A 64 -7.85 10.69 11.63
C GLY A 64 -8.37 9.54 10.76
N SER A 65 -8.94 9.81 9.59
CA SER A 65 -9.36 8.75 8.66
C SER A 65 -8.19 7.85 8.24
N ALA A 66 -7.00 8.42 7.98
CA ALA A 66 -5.79 7.64 7.72
C ALA A 66 -5.41 6.71 8.90
N SER A 67 -5.47 7.21 10.14
CA SER A 67 -5.19 6.41 11.34
C SER A 67 -6.19 5.26 11.51
N TRP A 68 -7.47 5.51 11.18
CA TRP A 68 -8.51 4.47 11.18
C TRP A 68 -8.18 3.36 10.17
N PHE A 69 -7.88 3.72 8.92
CA PHE A 69 -7.50 2.74 7.88
C PHE A 69 -6.21 2.00 8.24
N LEU A 70 -5.23 2.67 8.86
CA LEU A 70 -4.00 2.01 9.30
C LEU A 70 -4.29 0.95 10.37
N GLN A 71 -5.19 1.25 11.31
CA GLN A 71 -5.61 0.29 12.33
C GLN A 71 -6.41 -0.87 11.73
N ASP A 72 -7.28 -0.58 10.76
CA ASP A 72 -8.07 -1.57 10.03
C ASP A 72 -7.15 -2.54 9.27
N LEU A 73 -6.16 -2.01 8.53
CA LEU A 73 -5.12 -2.81 7.88
C LEU A 73 -4.36 -3.71 8.87
N ALA A 74 -4.02 -3.21 10.05
CA ALA A 74 -3.35 -4.03 11.06
C ALA A 74 -4.21 -5.21 11.54
N VAL A 75 -5.52 -4.99 11.71
CA VAL A 75 -6.48 -6.05 12.08
C VAL A 75 -6.63 -7.05 10.96
N GLU A 76 -6.80 -6.59 9.72
CA GLU A 76 -6.94 -7.44 8.54
C GLU A 76 -5.70 -8.28 8.28
N GLN A 77 -4.50 -7.73 8.53
CA GLN A 77 -3.23 -8.45 8.40
C GLN A 77 -2.89 -9.30 9.62
N ASN A 78 -3.79 -9.37 10.60
CA ASN A 78 -3.62 -10.09 11.86
C ASN A 78 -2.26 -9.75 12.51
N ALA A 79 -1.91 -8.46 12.52
CA ALA A 79 -0.68 -7.95 13.06
C ALA A 79 -0.59 -8.29 14.57
N GLU A 80 0.55 -8.80 15.01
CA GLU A 80 0.74 -9.11 16.43
C GLU A 80 0.96 -7.84 17.28
N GLY A 81 1.35 -6.75 16.62
CA GLY A 81 1.45 -5.43 17.21
C GLY A 81 1.30 -4.35 16.14
N SER A 82 0.65 -3.26 16.49
CA SER A 82 0.55 -2.05 15.68
C SER A 82 0.70 -0.83 16.57
N LEU A 83 1.55 0.11 16.14
CA LEU A 83 1.79 1.38 16.81
C LEU A 83 1.66 2.50 15.80
N ILE A 84 0.79 3.48 16.07
CA ILE A 84 0.75 4.74 15.32
C ILE A 84 1.92 5.61 15.79
N ILE A 85 2.80 5.97 14.86
CA ILE A 85 3.96 6.82 15.09
C ILE A 85 3.60 8.28 14.86
N GLU A 86 2.92 8.57 13.77
CA GLU A 86 2.59 9.93 13.33
C GLU A 86 1.22 9.95 12.65
N GLN A 87 0.51 11.08 12.76
CA GLN A 87 -0.69 11.36 11.97
C GLN A 87 -0.72 12.85 11.60
N SER A 88 -1.17 13.16 10.39
CA SER A 88 -1.37 14.53 9.96
C SER A 88 -2.74 15.04 10.35
N GLY A 89 -2.87 16.38 10.37
CA GLY A 89 -4.17 17.02 10.30
C GLY A 89 -4.82 16.84 8.92
N VAL A 90 -6.04 17.39 8.79
CA VAL A 90 -6.77 17.47 7.53
C VAL A 90 -6.11 18.52 6.64
N ILE A 91 -5.67 18.11 5.46
CA ILE A 91 -5.08 18.97 4.44
C ILE A 91 -6.02 19.00 3.24
N GLU A 92 -6.51 20.19 2.87
CA GLU A 92 -7.25 20.35 1.62
C GLU A 92 -6.27 20.40 0.45
N VAL A 93 -6.63 19.76 -0.67
CA VAL A 93 -5.84 19.77 -1.90
C VAL A 93 -6.64 20.47 -2.99
N PRO A 94 -6.49 21.81 -3.15
CA PRO A 94 -7.26 22.58 -4.13
C PRO A 94 -7.06 22.10 -5.57
N GLY A 95 -5.88 21.54 -5.88
CA GLY A 95 -5.55 20.99 -7.20
C GLY A 95 -6.29 19.69 -7.54
N LEU A 96 -6.90 19.04 -6.55
CA LEU A 96 -7.70 17.84 -6.72
C LEU A 96 -9.13 18.17 -6.31
N CYS A 97 -9.89 18.80 -7.21
CA CYS A 97 -11.27 19.20 -6.95
C CYS A 97 -12.23 18.68 -8.02
N TYR A 98 -13.43 18.31 -7.58
CA TYR A 98 -14.54 17.96 -8.45
C TYR A 98 -15.74 18.84 -8.09
N ARG A 99 -16.34 19.49 -9.09
CA ARG A 99 -17.46 20.45 -8.91
C ARG A 99 -17.17 21.54 -7.85
N ASN A 100 -15.94 22.05 -7.80
CA ASN A 100 -15.43 23.05 -6.84
C ASN A 100 -15.34 22.58 -5.38
N VAL A 101 -15.48 21.28 -5.11
CA VAL A 101 -15.21 20.71 -3.79
C VAL A 101 -13.81 20.11 -3.80
N PRO A 102 -12.87 20.62 -2.97
CA PRO A 102 -11.53 20.08 -2.90
C PRO A 102 -11.52 18.71 -2.19
N ALA A 103 -10.59 17.86 -2.60
CA ALA A 103 -10.29 16.65 -1.89
C ALA A 103 -9.62 16.96 -0.54
N ILE A 104 -9.85 16.08 0.42
CA ILE A 104 -9.20 16.13 1.73
C ILE A 104 -8.20 15.00 1.82
N VAL A 105 -7.02 15.30 2.33
CA VAL A 105 -5.96 14.32 2.56
C VAL A 105 -5.64 14.27 4.04
N THR A 106 -5.54 13.05 4.56
CA THR A 106 -4.87 12.78 5.84
C THR A 106 -3.83 11.69 5.64
N THR A 107 -2.76 11.75 6.41
CA THR A 107 -1.71 10.73 6.40
C THR A 107 -1.49 10.18 7.80
N ALA A 108 -1.12 8.91 7.89
CA ALA A 108 -0.69 8.26 9.11
C ALA A 108 0.53 7.40 8.84
N VAL A 109 1.43 7.33 9.83
CA VAL A 109 2.59 6.45 9.81
C VAL A 109 2.47 5.54 11.02
N GLY A 110 2.59 4.24 10.78
CA GLY A 110 2.56 3.24 11.82
C GLY A 110 3.65 2.20 11.63
N GLN A 111 3.94 1.47 12.70
CA GLN A 111 4.78 0.30 12.66
C GLN A 111 3.95 -0.92 12.99
N MET A 112 4.08 -1.97 12.18
CA MET A 112 3.35 -3.21 12.35
C MET A 112 4.32 -4.39 12.48
N VAL A 113 3.93 -5.35 13.32
CA VAL A 113 4.59 -6.64 13.43
C VAL A 113 3.74 -7.64 12.67
N LEU A 114 4.17 -7.96 11.46
CA LEU A 114 3.42 -8.81 10.53
C LEU A 114 4.01 -10.22 10.52
N GLY A 115 3.12 -11.21 10.62
CA GLY A 115 3.46 -12.57 10.23
C GLY A 115 3.70 -12.64 8.72
N ILE A 116 4.40 -13.68 8.26
CA ILE A 116 4.93 -13.89 6.89
C ILE A 116 3.96 -13.60 5.73
N PHE A 117 2.66 -13.49 5.98
CA PHE A 117 1.64 -13.29 4.96
C PHE A 117 1.69 -11.98 4.17
N CYS A 118 2.44 -10.95 4.59
CA CYS A 118 2.27 -9.61 3.99
C CYS A 118 3.42 -9.12 3.10
N LEU A 119 4.62 -9.68 3.17
CA LEU A 119 5.80 -9.10 2.48
C LEU A 119 6.30 -9.90 1.30
N SER A 120 5.99 -11.20 1.18
CA SER A 120 6.42 -11.99 0.03
C SER A 120 5.47 -11.89 -1.16
N LEU A 121 5.28 -10.68 -1.67
CA LEU A 121 4.82 -10.49 -3.05
C LEU A 121 5.72 -11.26 -4.05
N TRP A 122 6.98 -11.53 -3.64
CA TRP A 122 7.98 -12.25 -4.42
C TRP A 122 7.91 -13.79 -4.35
N SER A 123 7.50 -14.41 -3.24
CA SER A 123 7.43 -15.88 -3.16
C SER A 123 6.33 -16.48 -4.04
N TYR A 124 5.29 -15.70 -4.34
CA TYR A 124 4.24 -16.09 -5.28
C TYR A 124 4.72 -16.13 -6.74
N VAL A 125 5.88 -15.55 -7.06
CA VAL A 125 6.47 -15.57 -8.40
C VAL A 125 7.15 -16.92 -8.71
N SER A 126 7.46 -17.74 -7.70
CA SER A 126 8.12 -19.05 -7.89
C SER A 126 7.21 -20.27 -7.75
N MET A 127 5.96 -20.13 -7.32
CA MET A 127 5.04 -21.28 -7.16
C MET A 127 3.88 -21.19 -8.15
N SER A 128 4.04 -21.91 -9.26
CA SER A 128 2.98 -22.15 -10.22
C SER A 128 1.74 -22.73 -9.52
N SER A 129 0.57 -22.30 -9.98
CA SER A 129 -0.79 -22.79 -9.64
C SER A 129 -1.42 -22.25 -8.35
N CYS A 130 -2.16 -21.16 -8.46
CA CYS A 130 -3.50 -21.07 -7.85
C CYS A 130 -4.29 -19.91 -8.47
N LEU A 131 -5.13 -20.26 -9.45
CA LEU A 131 -6.17 -19.40 -10.02
C LEU A 131 -7.33 -19.31 -9.04
N LEU A 132 -7.59 -18.17 -8.41
CA LEU A 132 -8.95 -17.75 -8.04
C LEU A 132 -9.04 -16.23 -7.94
N SER A 133 -9.88 -15.64 -8.79
CA SER A 133 -10.33 -14.26 -8.74
C SER A 133 -11.17 -14.04 -7.47
N PHE A 134 -10.79 -13.08 -6.63
CA PHE A 134 -11.60 -12.63 -5.49
C PHE A 134 -11.53 -11.11 -5.36
N ASP A 135 -12.70 -10.47 -5.39
CA ASP A 135 -12.90 -9.05 -5.11
C ASP A 135 -12.79 -8.80 -3.61
N TYR A 136 -11.77 -8.12 -3.10
CA TYR A 136 -11.76 -7.40 -1.81
C TYR A 136 -10.48 -6.55 -1.68
N SER A 137 -10.58 -5.50 -0.86
CA SER A 137 -9.59 -4.49 -0.46
C SER A 137 -8.16 -5.03 -0.20
N ILE A 138 -7.11 -4.19 -0.08
CA ILE A 138 -5.66 -4.50 0.07
C ILE A 138 -5.35 -5.72 0.98
N ALA A 139 -6.24 -6.09 1.89
CA ALA A 139 -6.26 -7.34 2.64
C ALA A 139 -6.36 -8.67 1.85
N SER A 140 -6.83 -8.70 0.60
CA SER A 140 -7.07 -9.98 -0.09
C SER A 140 -5.87 -10.62 -0.76
N PHE A 141 -4.72 -9.95 -0.86
CA PHE A 141 -3.47 -10.67 -1.15
C PHE A 141 -3.03 -11.58 0.00
N ALA A 142 -3.57 -11.37 1.21
CA ALA A 142 -3.33 -12.21 2.39
C ALA A 142 -4.49 -13.18 2.73
N TYR A 143 -5.62 -13.15 2.00
CA TYR A 143 -6.86 -13.81 2.43
C TYR A 143 -7.49 -14.84 1.46
N ALA A 144 -6.69 -15.54 0.66
CA ALA A 144 -7.16 -16.81 0.07
C ALA A 144 -7.09 -17.94 1.13
N GLY A 145 -8.11 -18.09 1.98
CA GLY A 145 -8.13 -19.26 2.87
C GLY A 145 -9.18 -19.37 3.97
N LEU A 146 -10.36 -18.76 3.84
CA LEU A 146 -11.46 -18.98 4.79
C LEU A 146 -12.81 -19.05 4.07
N ARG A 147 -13.02 -20.10 3.27
CA ARG A 147 -14.32 -20.81 3.16
C ARG A 147 -14.16 -22.07 2.30
N GLY A 148 -14.10 -23.22 2.99
CA GLY A 148 -14.25 -24.54 2.38
C GLY A 148 -12.95 -25.30 2.18
N GLY A 149 -12.61 -26.17 3.15
CA GLY A 149 -11.51 -27.13 3.03
C GLY A 149 -10.35 -26.83 3.96
N ALA A 150 -10.18 -27.68 4.98
CA ALA A 150 -9.04 -27.65 5.88
C ALA A 150 -7.76 -27.96 5.11
N ILE A 151 -7.10 -26.94 4.59
CA ILE A 151 -5.67 -26.99 4.29
C ILE A 151 -5.00 -26.41 5.52
N SER A 152 -4.14 -27.20 6.16
CA SER A 152 -3.36 -26.77 7.32
C SER A 152 -2.55 -25.54 6.92
N LYS A 153 -3.03 -24.35 7.31
CA LYS A 153 -2.24 -23.12 7.29
C LYS A 153 -1.01 -23.40 8.14
N GLY A 154 0.15 -23.57 7.50
CA GLY A 154 1.42 -23.64 8.17
C GLY A 154 1.59 -22.34 8.95
N ARG A 155 1.29 -22.38 10.24
CA ARG A 155 1.76 -21.35 11.17
C ARG A 155 3.27 -21.51 11.18
N GLN A 156 4.00 -20.74 10.38
CA GLN A 156 5.32 -20.36 10.87
C GLN A 156 5.04 -19.60 12.17
N GLY A 157 5.56 -20.13 13.27
CA GLY A 157 5.26 -19.63 14.60
C GLY A 157 5.65 -18.17 14.74
N ARG A 158 5.43 -17.60 15.93
CA ARG A 158 5.91 -16.27 16.33
C ARG A 158 7.40 -16.00 16.04
N GLU A 159 8.13 -17.04 15.70
CA GLU A 159 9.56 -17.07 15.40
C GLU A 159 9.94 -16.43 14.06
N ALA A 160 8.99 -16.11 13.16
CA ALA A 160 9.28 -15.60 11.81
C ALA A 160 8.65 -14.24 11.46
N GLN A 161 8.42 -13.39 12.45
CA GLN A 161 7.75 -12.09 12.30
C GLN A 161 8.66 -11.01 11.72
N ASN A 162 8.13 -10.23 10.78
CA ASN A 162 8.78 -9.05 10.22
C ASN A 162 8.26 -7.78 10.89
N ILE A 163 9.12 -6.77 11.02
CA ILE A 163 8.72 -5.43 11.46
C ILE A 163 8.72 -4.54 10.23
N VAL A 164 7.58 -3.90 9.97
CA VAL A 164 7.40 -2.98 8.84
C VAL A 164 6.93 -1.64 9.33
N ARG A 165 7.36 -0.59 8.65
CA ARG A 165 6.73 0.73 8.73
C ARG A 165 5.74 0.84 7.58
N VAL A 166 4.55 1.32 7.91
CA VAL A 166 3.46 1.54 6.97
C VAL A 166 3.17 3.02 6.95
N TYR A 167 3.31 3.62 5.77
CA TYR A 167 2.93 4.99 5.48
C TYR A 167 1.62 4.94 4.72
N LEU A 168 0.60 5.63 5.20
CA LEU A 168 -0.73 5.60 4.62
C LEU A 168 -1.22 7.02 4.39
N ALA A 169 -1.73 7.27 3.19
CA ALA A 169 -2.46 8.49 2.86
C ALA A 169 -3.87 8.13 2.43
N ASN A 170 -4.86 8.81 2.98
CA ASN A 170 -6.24 8.70 2.55
C ASN A 170 -6.66 10.01 1.87
N LEU A 171 -6.97 9.95 0.58
CA LEU A 171 -7.49 11.06 -0.21
C LEU A 171 -9.01 10.89 -0.35
N ARG A 172 -9.76 11.73 0.34
CA ARG A 172 -11.23 11.69 0.38
C ARG A 172 -11.82 12.54 -0.74
N LEU A 173 -12.43 11.88 -1.73
CA LEU A 173 -13.14 12.50 -2.84
C LEU A 173 -14.65 12.53 -2.54
N LYS A 174 -15.07 13.47 -1.68
CA LYS A 174 -16.44 13.49 -1.10
C LYS A 174 -17.56 13.53 -2.14
N GLU A 175 -17.41 14.33 -3.19
CA GLU A 175 -18.45 14.50 -4.21
C GLU A 175 -18.71 13.25 -5.05
N VAL A 176 -17.67 12.45 -5.29
CA VAL A 176 -17.79 11.16 -5.99
C VAL A 176 -17.90 9.97 -5.04
N ARG A 177 -17.91 10.23 -3.73
CA ARG A 177 -18.04 9.23 -2.66
C ARG A 177 -17.01 8.11 -2.77
N THR A 178 -15.76 8.48 -2.99
CA THR A 178 -14.63 7.55 -3.03
C THR A 178 -13.54 7.99 -2.07
N ASP A 179 -12.97 7.05 -1.34
CA ASP A 179 -11.73 7.23 -0.58
C ASP A 179 -10.60 6.54 -1.39
N VAL A 180 -9.54 7.27 -1.73
CA VAL A 180 -8.36 6.71 -2.41
C VAL A 180 -7.27 6.49 -1.37
N LEU A 181 -6.95 5.22 -1.13
CA LEU A 181 -5.95 4.80 -0.18
C LEU A 181 -4.61 4.60 -0.89
N ILE A 182 -3.58 5.29 -0.42
CA ILE A 182 -2.20 5.10 -0.88
C ILE A 182 -1.40 4.56 0.28
N THR A 183 -0.91 3.33 0.16
CA THR A 183 -0.19 2.63 1.22
C THR A 183 1.22 2.29 0.76
N ALA A 184 2.21 2.65 1.56
CA ALA A 184 3.61 2.40 1.31
C ALA A 184 4.20 1.58 2.46
N TYR A 185 4.80 0.42 2.13
CA TYR A 185 5.47 -0.44 3.09
C TYR A 185 6.99 -0.26 3.01
N GLU A 186 7.61 -0.07 4.16
CA GLU A 186 9.07 -0.04 4.34
C GLU A 186 9.45 -1.12 5.37
N PRO A 187 10.15 -2.19 4.96
CA PRO A 187 10.69 -3.16 5.90
C PRO A 187 11.69 -2.52 6.86
N ILE A 188 11.60 -2.83 8.15
CA ILE A 188 12.59 -2.44 9.18
C ILE A 188 13.43 -3.64 9.58
N LEU A 189 12.79 -4.77 9.85
CA LEU A 189 13.43 -6.02 10.26
C LEU A 189 12.83 -7.17 9.47
N ILE A 190 13.70 -7.89 8.76
CA ILE A 190 13.36 -9.10 8.02
C ILE A 190 13.88 -10.29 8.80
N ASN A 191 12.97 -11.12 9.26
CA ASN A 191 13.31 -12.30 10.03
C ASN A 191 14.00 -13.34 9.13
N PRO A 192 15.10 -13.98 9.56
CA PRO A 192 15.76 -15.03 8.79
C PRO A 192 14.88 -16.22 8.39
N LEU A 193 13.83 -16.49 9.17
CA LEU A 193 12.85 -17.53 8.89
C LEU A 193 11.71 -17.05 7.97
N SER A 194 11.67 -15.76 7.62
CA SER A 194 10.69 -15.21 6.69
C SER A 194 11.10 -15.49 5.25
N GLU A 195 10.12 -15.60 4.35
CA GLU A 195 10.39 -15.84 2.94
C GLU A 195 11.12 -14.67 2.26
N SER A 196 10.85 -13.41 2.68
CA SER A 196 11.57 -12.22 2.21
C SER A 196 13.09 -12.34 2.44
N ALA A 197 13.53 -13.07 3.46
CA ALA A 197 14.96 -13.27 3.73
C ALA A 197 15.70 -13.98 2.58
N GLY A 198 15.01 -14.81 1.80
CA GLY A 198 15.59 -15.46 0.62
C GLY A 198 15.83 -14.51 -0.55
N THR A 199 15.07 -13.42 -0.62
CA THR A 199 15.10 -12.45 -1.73
C THR A 199 16.02 -11.28 -1.44
N VAL A 200 15.87 -10.64 -0.28
CA VAL A 200 16.57 -9.39 0.07
C VAL A 200 17.57 -9.55 1.21
N GLY A 201 17.68 -10.76 1.78
CA GLY A 201 18.53 -11.05 2.93
C GLY A 201 17.84 -10.79 4.27
N ALA A 202 18.22 -11.57 5.27
CA ALA A 202 17.70 -11.41 6.64
C ALA A 202 18.43 -10.29 7.39
N GLY A 203 17.76 -9.72 8.38
CA GLY A 203 18.33 -8.75 9.32
C GLY A 203 17.66 -7.38 9.25
N LEU A 204 18.37 -6.37 9.75
CA LEU A 204 17.91 -4.99 9.67
C LEU A 204 17.97 -4.54 8.22
N ALA A 205 16.83 -4.07 7.71
CA ALA A 205 16.78 -3.48 6.38
C ALA A 205 17.65 -2.22 6.35
N VAL A 206 18.41 -2.02 5.28
CA VAL A 206 19.24 -0.83 5.11
C VAL A 206 18.32 0.35 4.80
N PRO A 207 18.28 1.42 5.63
CA PRO A 207 17.47 2.60 5.35
C PRO A 207 17.77 3.20 3.98
N ALA A 208 16.75 3.75 3.32
CA ALA A 208 16.90 4.33 1.98
C ALA A 208 17.97 5.44 1.93
N GLU A 209 18.04 6.25 2.99
CA GLU A 209 19.01 7.33 3.18
C GLU A 209 20.47 6.84 3.08
N GLN A 210 20.75 5.65 3.62
CA GLN A 210 22.08 5.04 3.62
C GLN A 210 22.43 4.43 2.26
N SER A 211 21.43 4.13 1.44
CA SER A 211 21.58 3.59 0.09
C SER A 211 21.56 4.68 -0.98
N GLY A 212 21.37 5.96 -0.60
CA GLY A 212 21.26 7.07 -1.54
C GLY A 212 19.92 7.13 -2.29
N CYS A 213 18.91 6.39 -1.85
CA CYS A 213 17.54 6.43 -2.39
C CYS A 213 16.68 7.41 -1.58
N ILE A 214 15.58 7.90 -2.16
CA ILE A 214 14.59 8.66 -1.39
C ILE A 214 13.81 7.75 -0.43
N THR A 215 13.43 8.30 0.72
CA THR A 215 12.71 7.56 1.77
C THR A 215 11.28 7.24 1.36
N MET A 216 10.67 6.20 1.96
CA MET A 216 9.26 5.89 1.66
C MET A 216 8.28 6.99 2.11
N GLY A 217 8.64 7.76 3.14
CA GLY A 217 7.88 8.96 3.49
C GLY A 217 7.89 10.02 2.37
N GLU A 218 9.04 10.22 1.71
CA GLU A 218 9.15 11.11 0.55
C GLU A 218 8.47 10.52 -0.69
N VAL A 219 8.54 9.20 -0.90
CA VAL A 219 7.81 8.52 -1.98
C VAL A 219 6.31 8.75 -1.82
N LEU A 220 5.76 8.49 -0.63
CA LEU A 220 4.33 8.73 -0.36
C LEU A 220 3.97 10.20 -0.57
N LYS A 221 4.77 11.12 -0.03
CA LYS A 221 4.55 12.56 -0.20
C LYS A 221 4.54 12.97 -1.67
N LEU A 222 5.48 12.44 -2.46
CA LEU A 222 5.53 12.70 -3.90
C LEU A 222 4.31 12.12 -4.60
N ALA A 223 3.94 10.88 -4.31
CA ALA A 223 2.79 10.21 -4.89
C ALA A 223 1.47 10.96 -4.61
N VAL A 224 1.29 11.43 -3.36
CA VAL A 224 0.11 12.20 -2.92
C VAL A 224 0.09 13.60 -3.53
N SER A 225 1.21 14.32 -3.50
CA SER A 225 1.27 15.71 -3.99
C SER A 225 1.19 15.83 -5.52
N SER A 226 1.58 14.78 -6.24
CA SER A 226 1.47 14.70 -7.70
C SER A 226 0.22 13.96 -8.18
N PHE A 227 -0.63 13.48 -7.27
CA PHE A 227 -1.85 12.76 -7.59
C PHE A 227 -2.83 13.66 -8.36
N LYS A 228 -3.25 13.21 -9.55
CA LYS A 228 -4.22 13.90 -10.39
C LYS A 228 -5.26 12.91 -10.90
N VAL A 229 -6.51 13.35 -10.94
CA VAL A 229 -7.59 12.66 -11.64
C VAL A 229 -7.73 13.31 -13.01
N ASN A 230 -7.40 12.56 -14.06
CA ASN A 230 -7.51 12.98 -15.45
C ASN A 230 -8.93 12.71 -15.98
N GLU A 231 -9.53 11.59 -15.58
CA GLU A 231 -10.86 11.17 -16.01
C GLU A 231 -11.77 10.85 -14.81
N TRP A 232 -12.67 11.78 -14.48
CA TRP A 232 -13.61 11.61 -13.37
C TRP A 232 -14.72 10.58 -13.65
N SER A 233 -14.92 10.19 -14.92
CA SER A 233 -15.83 9.11 -15.31
C SER A 233 -15.49 7.77 -14.65
N LEU A 234 -14.24 7.59 -14.20
CA LEU A 234 -13.80 6.44 -13.41
C LEU A 234 -14.71 6.19 -12.19
N PHE A 235 -15.20 7.26 -11.56
CA PHE A 235 -16.04 7.18 -10.36
C PHE A 235 -17.55 7.13 -10.67
N GLY A 236 -17.92 6.88 -11.93
CA GLY A 236 -19.32 6.96 -12.38
C GLY A 236 -19.88 8.40 -12.39
N ALA A 237 -19.01 9.40 -12.30
CA ALA A 237 -19.38 10.80 -12.45
C ALA A 237 -19.61 11.14 -13.93
N ALA A 238 -20.84 11.58 -14.23
CA ALA A 238 -21.27 12.09 -15.53
C ALA A 238 -21.16 13.62 -15.60
#